data_AF-A0A9N9EDZ8-F1
#
_entry.id   AF-A0A9N9EDZ8-F1
#
_cell.length_a   1.000
_cell.length_b   1.000
_cell.length_c   1.000
_cell.angle_alpha   90.00
_cell.angle_beta   90.00
_cell.angle_gamma   90.00
#
_symmetry.space_group_name_H-M   'P 1'
#
loop_
_entity.id
_entity.type
_entity.pdbx_description
1 polymer ?
#
loop_
_entity_poly.entity_id
_entity_poly.type
_entity_poly.pdbx_seq_one_letter_code
_entity_poly.pdbx_strand_id
1 'polypeptide(L)'
;MPQLTIEQKAQTVILMEEGYSLRAIGNHLGVHHSTILRLKKKIEKTGSIKRKLGSGRPRKLSKREERECVRKILRGECSTAISVQKKLFIDN
;
A
#
# COMPACT_ATOMS: atom_id res chain seq x y z
N MET A 1 6.10 10.39 11.77
CA MET A 1 7.11 9.37 12.17
C MET A 1 8.07 9.18 11.00
N PRO A 2 9.35 9.57 11.14
CA PRO A 2 10.35 9.31 10.11
C PRO A 2 10.51 7.80 9.88
N GLN A 3 10.73 7.41 8.63
CA GLN A 3 10.93 6.02 8.22
C GLN A 3 12.43 5.73 8.16
N LEU A 4 12.86 4.51 8.51
CA LEU A 4 14.27 4.12 8.28
C LEU A 4 14.61 4.25 6.79
N THR A 5 15.81 4.76 6.53
CA THR A 5 16.40 4.75 5.20
C THR A 5 16.61 3.32 4.71
N ILE A 6 16.87 3.15 3.41
CA ILE A 6 17.16 1.82 2.85
C ILE A 6 18.45 1.27 3.45
N GLU A 7 19.47 2.13 3.62
CA GLU A 7 20.75 1.80 4.24
C GLU A 7 20.60 1.31 5.68
N GLN A 8 19.86 2.05 6.51
CA GLN A 8 19.62 1.65 7.90
C GLN A 8 18.88 0.30 7.99
N LYS A 9 17.98 0.01 7.05
CA LYS A 9 17.30 -1.29 6.97
C LYS A 9 18.25 -2.41 6.56
N ALA A 10 19.14 -2.17 5.61
CA ALA A 10 20.14 -3.15 5.19
C ALA A 10 21.13 -3.44 6.33
N GLN A 11 21.64 -2.40 6.99
CA GLN A 11 22.52 -2.53 8.15
C GLN A 11 21.83 -3.29 9.31
N THR A 12 20.54 -3.04 9.52
CA THR A 12 19.75 -3.80 10.50
C THR A 12 19.72 -5.30 10.19
N VAL A 13 19.60 -5.68 8.91
CA VAL A 13 19.58 -7.10 8.50
C VAL A 13 20.93 -7.75 8.75
N ILE A 14 22.03 -7.10 8.36
CA ILE A 14 23.39 -7.59 8.60
C ILE A 14 23.62 -7.84 10.09
N LEU A 15 23.30 -6.86 10.94
CA LEU A 15 23.47 -7.01 12.40
C LEU A 15 22.57 -8.11 13.00
N MET A 16 21.40 -8.38 12.41
CA MET A 16 20.55 -9.51 12.83
C MET A 16 21.19 -10.85 12.46
N GLU A 17 21.79 -10.96 11.27
CA GLU A 17 22.49 -12.16 10.80
C GLU A 17 23.75 -12.43 11.63
N GLU A 18 24.45 -11.37 12.06
CA GLU A 18 25.56 -11.44 13.00
C GLU A 18 25.14 -11.79 14.45
N GLY A 19 23.83 -11.89 14.72
CA GLY A 19 23.30 -12.33 16.02
C GLY A 19 23.12 -11.24 17.07
N TYR A 20 23.19 -9.96 16.71
CA TYR A 20 22.98 -8.86 17.67
C TYR A 20 21.52 -8.81 18.16
N SER A 21 21.36 -8.44 19.44
CA SER A 21 20.03 -8.23 20.01
C SER A 21 19.34 -6.99 19.41
N LEU A 22 18.01 -7.01 19.34
CA LEU A 22 17.22 -5.89 18.78
C LEU A 22 17.47 -4.55 19.52
N ARG A 23 17.79 -4.62 20.82
CA ARG A 23 18.13 -3.44 21.63
C ARG A 23 19.51 -2.91 21.27
N ALA A 24 20.51 -3.79 21.10
CA ALA A 24 21.85 -3.40 20.67
C ALA A 24 21.83 -2.73 19.29
N ILE A 25 21.08 -3.31 18.35
CA ILE A 25 20.89 -2.74 17.01
C ILE A 25 20.22 -1.37 17.08
N GLY A 26 19.17 -1.23 17.90
CA GLY A 26 18.49 0.04 18.10
C GLY A 26 19.41 1.13 18.64
N ASN A 27 20.22 0.78 19.65
CA ASN A 27 21.22 1.71 20.21
C ASN A 27 22.28 2.09 19.18
N HIS A 28 22.76 1.14 18.38
CA HIS A 28 23.76 1.39 17.33
C HIS A 28 23.24 2.32 16.22
N LEU A 29 21.98 2.19 15.84
CA LEU A 29 21.36 2.99 14.77
C LEU A 29 20.66 4.27 15.26
N GLY A 30 20.60 4.50 16.58
CA GLY A 30 19.84 5.60 17.17
C GLY A 30 18.32 5.47 16.98
N VAL A 31 17.81 4.24 16.85
CA VAL A 31 16.39 3.95 16.62
C VAL A 31 15.83 3.11 17.75
N HIS A 32 14.62 3.43 18.21
CA HIS A 32 13.97 2.64 19.24
C HIS A 32 13.77 1.15 18.84
N HIS A 33 14.02 0.23 19.78
CA HIS A 33 13.98 -1.22 19.54
C HIS A 33 12.66 -1.73 18.93
N SER A 34 11.53 -1.06 19.22
CA SER A 34 10.22 -1.44 18.67
C SER A 34 10.15 -1.26 17.15
N THR A 35 10.92 -0.31 16.59
CA THR A 35 11.02 -0.11 15.14
C THR A 35 11.80 -1.24 14.49
N ILE A 36 12.90 -1.67 15.12
CA ILE A 36 13.71 -2.82 14.70
C ILE A 36 12.88 -4.11 14.74
N LEU A 37 12.10 -4.31 15.81
CA LEU A 37 11.17 -5.44 15.94
C LEU A 37 10.10 -5.44 14.83
N ARG A 38 9.52 -4.28 14.51
CA ARG A 38 8.54 -4.14 13.40
C ARG A 38 9.17 -4.47 12.05
N LEU A 39 10.43 -4.05 11.83
CA LEU A 39 11.17 -4.36 10.62
C LEU A 39 11.42 -5.87 10.51
N LYS A 40 11.90 -6.52 11.59
CA LYS A 40 12.10 -7.98 11.64
C LYS A 40 10.82 -8.74 11.26
N LYS A 41 9.70 -8.46 11.94
CA LYS A 41 8.39 -9.09 11.64
C LYS A 41 7.95 -8.88 10.19
N LYS A 42 8.23 -7.70 9.63
CA LYS A 42 7.91 -7.40 8.22
C LYS A 42 8.75 -8.25 7.27
N ILE A 43 10.05 -8.39 7.53
CA ILE A 43 10.96 -9.19 6.70
C ILE A 43 10.55 -10.66 6.78
N GLU A 44 10.30 -11.21 7.96
CA GLU A 44 9.81 -12.59 8.13
C GLU A 44 8.50 -12.85 7.35
N LYS A 45 7.59 -11.87 7.32
CA LYS A 45 6.31 -11.98 6.61
C LYS A 45 6.40 -11.79 5.10
N THR A 46 7.30 -10.93 4.61
CA THR A 46 7.28 -10.46 3.20
C THR A 46 8.57 -10.73 2.42
N GLY A 47 9.64 -11.14 3.09
CA GLY A 47 10.98 -11.28 2.52
C GLY A 47 11.62 -9.97 2.06
N SER A 48 11.00 -8.81 2.33
CA SER A 48 11.40 -7.54 1.73
C SER A 48 11.60 -6.42 2.75
N ILE A 49 12.75 -5.74 2.65
CA ILE A 49 13.02 -4.48 3.37
C ILE A 49 12.33 -3.28 2.72
N LYS A 50 11.95 -3.38 1.43
CA LYS A 50 11.36 -2.27 0.67
C LYS A 50 9.98 -1.90 1.20
N ARG A 51 9.64 -0.61 1.13
CA ARG A 51 8.29 -0.16 1.48
C ARG A 51 7.29 -0.73 0.47
N LYS A 52 6.17 -1.26 0.97
CA LYS A 52 5.04 -1.65 0.12
C LYS A 52 4.44 -0.38 -0.51
N LEU A 53 4.31 -0.38 -1.84
CA LEU A 53 3.60 0.68 -2.54
C LEU A 53 2.16 0.78 -2.01
N GLY A 54 1.70 2.01 -1.79
CA GLY A 54 0.33 2.24 -1.38
C GLY A 54 -0.61 1.79 -2.50
N SER A 55 -1.58 0.93 -2.19
CA SER A 55 -2.56 0.45 -3.17
C SER A 55 -3.68 1.46 -3.44
N GLY A 56 -3.73 2.56 -2.69
CA GLY A 56 -4.84 3.51 -2.73
C GLY A 56 -6.17 2.89 -2.27
N ARG A 57 -7.25 3.65 -2.44
CA ARG A 57 -8.62 3.16 -2.25
C ARG A 57 -9.02 2.33 -3.48
N PRO A 58 -9.63 1.15 -3.32
CA PRO A 58 -10.13 0.39 -4.47
C PRO A 58 -11.12 1.24 -5.27
N ARG A 59 -11.05 1.13 -6.61
CA ARG A 59 -12.01 1.79 -7.49
C ARG A 59 -13.40 1.24 -7.23
N LYS A 60 -14.39 2.14 -7.26
CA LYS A 60 -15.82 1.77 -7.14
C LYS A 60 -16.40 1.23 -8.45
N LEU A 61 -15.84 1.64 -9.58
CA LEU A 61 -16.24 1.19 -10.91
C LEU A 61 -15.11 0.38 -11.54
N SER A 62 -15.50 -0.68 -12.23
CA SER A 62 -14.66 -1.43 -13.15
C SER A 62 -14.41 -0.63 -14.43
N LYS A 63 -13.37 -1.00 -15.18
CA LYS A 63 -13.11 -0.40 -16.51
C LYS A 63 -14.25 -0.60 -17.50
N ARG A 64 -15.11 -1.60 -17.31
CA ARG A 64 -16.27 -1.86 -18.18
C ARG A 64 -17.38 -0.87 -17.86
N GLU A 65 -17.71 -0.74 -16.59
CA GLU A 65 -18.68 0.22 -16.06
C GLU A 65 -18.30 1.66 -16.42
N GLU A 66 -17.02 2.05 -16.26
CA GLU A 66 -16.54 3.37 -16.66
C GLU A 66 -16.80 3.65 -18.16
N ARG A 67 -16.51 2.67 -19.04
CA ARG A 67 -16.77 2.80 -20.49
C ARG A 67 -18.26 2.86 -20.81
N GLU A 68 -19.08 2.19 -20.02
CA GLU A 68 -20.52 2.22 -20.18
C GLU A 68 -21.12 3.56 -19.77
N CYS A 69 -20.67 4.14 -18.66
CA CYS A 69 -21.01 5.50 -18.26
C CYS A 69 -20.74 6.49 -19.41
N VAL A 70 -19.53 6.44 -19.98
CA VAL A 70 -19.14 7.32 -21.08
C VAL A 70 -20.02 7.12 -22.31
N ARG A 71 -20.30 5.87 -22.70
CA ARG A 71 -21.19 5.57 -23.85
C ARG A 71 -22.62 6.09 -23.64
N LYS A 72 -23.21 5.85 -22.47
CA LYS A 72 -24.58 6.30 -22.13
C LYS A 72 -24.69 7.82 -22.18
N ILE A 73 -23.66 8.54 -21.73
CA ILE A 73 -23.60 10.01 -21.81
C ILE A 73 -23.46 10.47 -23.27
N LEU A 74 -22.49 9.94 -24.02
CA LEU A 74 -22.21 10.37 -25.39
C LEU A 74 -23.35 10.09 -26.37
N ARG A 75 -24.14 9.04 -26.14
CA ARG A 75 -25.34 8.72 -26.93
C ARG A 75 -26.57 9.56 -26.57
N GLY A 76 -26.47 10.43 -25.56
CA GLY A 76 -27.61 11.20 -25.05
C GLY A 76 -28.61 10.38 -24.24
N GLU A 77 -28.29 9.12 -23.91
CA GLU A 77 -29.16 8.25 -23.11
C GLU A 77 -29.23 8.68 -21.64
N CYS A 78 -28.23 9.43 -21.18
CA CYS A 78 -28.11 9.98 -19.82
C CYS A 78 -27.57 11.42 -19.85
N SER A 79 -28.28 12.34 -19.21
CA SER A 79 -27.85 13.75 -19.07
C SER A 79 -27.36 14.08 -17.66
N THR A 80 -27.66 13.23 -16.66
CA THR A 80 -27.29 13.47 -15.25
C THR A 80 -26.55 12.28 -14.66
N ALA A 81 -25.65 12.54 -13.70
CA ALA A 81 -24.93 11.47 -12.99
C ALA A 81 -25.88 10.47 -12.30
N ILE A 82 -27.01 10.93 -11.76
CA ILE A 82 -28.03 10.08 -11.15
C ILE A 82 -28.64 9.13 -12.19
N SER A 83 -28.93 9.62 -13.40
CA SER A 83 -29.46 8.78 -14.49
C SER A 83 -28.46 7.70 -14.93
N VAL A 84 -27.17 8.04 -14.99
CA VAL A 84 -26.09 7.08 -15.29
C VAL A 84 -26.03 6.02 -14.21
N GLN A 85 -26.01 6.43 -12.94
CA GLN A 85 -25.96 5.51 -11.80
C GLN A 85 -27.14 4.53 -11.83
N LYS A 86 -28.37 5.03 -11.97
CA LYS A 86 -29.57 4.18 -12.04
C LYS A 86 -29.43 3.14 -13.17
N LYS A 87 -29.10 3.58 -14.38
CA LYS A 87 -28.93 2.66 -15.52
C LYS A 87 -27.72 1.74 -15.41
N LEU A 88 -26.74 2.01 -14.55
CA LEU A 88 -25.60 1.12 -14.37
C LEU A 88 -25.92 -0.05 -13.43
N PHE A 89 -26.77 0.19 -12.43
CA PHE A 89 -27.07 -0.77 -11.37
C PHE A 89 -28.45 -1.43 -11.49
N ILE A 90 -29.33 -0.94 -12.37
CA ILE A 90 -30.66 -1.53 -12.65
C ILE A 90 -30.58 -2.70 -13.66
N ASP A 91 -29.55 -2.74 -14.50
CA ASP A 91 -29.36 -3.81 -15.51
C ASP A 91 -28.58 -5.03 -14.97
N ASN A 92 -28.48 -5.20 -13.63
CA ASN A 92 -27.89 -6.37 -12.95
C ASN A 92 -28.91 -7.10 -12.09
#